data_AF-A0A9E3T307-F1
#
_entry.id   AF-A0A9E3T307-F1
#
_cell.length_a   1.000
_cell.length_b   1.000
_cell.length_c   1.000
_cell.angle_alpha   90.00
_cell.angle_beta   90.00
_cell.angle_gamma   90.00
#
_symmetry.space_group_name_H-M   'P 1'
#
loop_
_entity.id
_entity.type
_entity.pdbx_description
1 polymer ?
#
loop_
_entity_poly.entity_id
_entity_poly.type
_entity_poly.pdbx_seq_one_letter_code
_entity_poly.pdbx_strand_id
1 'polypeptide(L)'
;MPYHRLRRWIRNIVLFLLLVFGCPGSMAVVGDIACNISINTWLPVYPDAQVISVEHNFIRPRGLGATLMVLRTPDDPETVNTFYRQNIQDLVDRGAPRGMGSTDWSAREDPDEEGTLLALYSRCIA
;
A
#
# COMPACT_ATOMS: atom_id res chain seq x y z
N MET A 1 47.46 0.54 -27.95
CA MET A 1 47.07 0.90 -26.56
C MET A 1 45.67 1.59 -26.44
N PRO A 2 44.57 1.12 -27.07
CA PRO A 2 43.23 1.70 -26.88
C PRO A 2 42.41 1.05 -25.73
N TYR A 3 42.74 -0.19 -25.35
CA TYR A 3 41.95 -1.00 -24.40
C TYR A 3 41.88 -0.41 -22.98
N HIS A 4 42.94 0.27 -22.55
CA HIS A 4 43.02 0.81 -21.19
C HIS A 4 42.17 2.08 -20.99
N ARG A 5 41.93 2.85 -22.06
CA ARG A 5 40.99 3.98 -22.04
C ARG A 5 39.55 3.44 -22.07
N LEU A 6 39.24 2.52 -22.97
CA LEU A 6 37.89 1.94 -23.09
C LEU A 6 37.41 1.32 -21.76
N ARG A 7 38.26 0.56 -21.07
CA ARG A 7 37.94 -0.04 -19.76
C ARG A 7 37.63 1.01 -18.68
N ARG A 8 38.30 2.17 -18.68
CA ARG A 8 37.98 3.27 -17.74
C ARG A 8 36.64 3.93 -18.07
N TRP A 9 36.35 4.13 -19.35
CA TRP A 9 35.08 4.71 -19.80
C TRP A 9 33.89 3.82 -19.44
N ILE A 10 33.97 2.51 -19.72
CA ILE A 10 32.92 1.55 -19.35
C ILE A 10 32.70 1.55 -17.84
N ARG A 11 33.77 1.50 -17.04
CA ARG A 11 33.67 1.54 -15.58
C ARG A 11 32.96 2.81 -15.09
N ASN A 12 33.31 3.97 -15.63
CA ASN A 12 32.72 5.24 -15.23
C ASN A 12 31.24 5.33 -15.62
N ILE A 13 30.87 4.83 -16.80
CA ILE A 13 29.46 4.77 -17.25
C ILE A 13 28.66 3.85 -16.32
N VAL A 14 29.17 2.67 -16.01
CA VAL A 14 28.48 1.74 -15.08
C VAL A 14 28.31 2.36 -13.70
N LEU A 15 29.34 3.01 -13.15
CA LEU A 15 29.23 3.70 -11.85
C LEU A 15 28.22 4.85 -11.90
N PHE A 16 28.19 5.62 -12.99
CA PHE A 16 27.21 6.68 -13.18
C PHE A 16 25.79 6.13 -13.25
N LEU A 17 25.56 5.06 -14.01
CA LEU A 17 24.26 4.38 -14.09
C LEU A 17 23.84 3.83 -12.72
N LEU A 18 24.74 3.21 -11.97
CA LEU A 18 24.45 2.73 -10.62
C LEU A 18 24.10 3.87 -9.66
N LEU A 19 24.76 5.03 -9.77
CA LEU A 19 24.43 6.19 -8.94
C LEU A 19 23.05 6.74 -9.31
N VAL A 20 22.80 6.94 -10.61
CA VAL A 20 21.59 7.59 -11.13
C VAL A 20 20.35 6.71 -10.97
N PHE A 21 20.46 5.41 -11.18
CA PHE A 21 19.31 4.50 -11.06
C PHE A 21 19.25 3.79 -9.71
N GLY A 22 20.40 3.49 -9.11
CA GLY A 22 20.45 2.75 -7.86
C GLY A 22 19.93 3.53 -6.66
N CYS A 23 20.25 4.83 -6.55
CA CYS A 23 19.78 5.65 -5.42
C CYS A 23 18.26 5.94 -5.50
N PRO A 24 17.71 6.45 -6.62
CA PRO A 24 16.26 6.65 -6.72
C PRO A 24 15.48 5.33 -6.66
N GLY A 25 16.03 4.26 -7.26
CA GLY A 25 15.43 2.94 -7.22
C GLY A 25 15.32 2.39 -5.79
N SER A 26 16.37 2.51 -4.98
CA SER A 26 16.32 2.06 -3.58
C SER A 26 15.38 2.90 -2.74
N MET A 27 15.34 4.22 -2.95
CA MET A 27 14.37 5.10 -2.25
C MET A 27 12.92 4.76 -2.59
N ALA A 28 12.63 4.43 -3.86
CA ALA A 28 11.29 4.00 -4.26
C ALA A 28 10.89 2.69 -3.56
N VAL A 29 11.80 1.71 -3.46
CA VAL A 29 11.54 0.44 -2.76
C VAL A 29 11.31 0.66 -1.27
N VAL A 30 12.13 1.48 -0.61
CA VAL A 30 11.97 1.79 0.82
C VAL A 30 10.65 2.53 1.06
N GLY A 31 10.31 3.49 0.20
CA GLY A 31 9.03 4.20 0.24
C GLY A 31 7.85 3.25 0.12
N ASP A 32 7.91 2.31 -0.82
CA ASP A 32 6.87 1.30 -1.02
C ASP A 32 6.69 0.36 0.17
N ILE A 33 7.78 -0.07 0.81
CA ILE A 33 7.72 -0.85 2.04
C ILE A 33 7.07 -0.06 3.17
N ALA A 34 7.49 1.19 3.37
CA ALA A 34 6.95 2.05 4.41
C ALA A 34 5.46 2.36 4.20
N CYS A 35 5.05 2.62 2.95
CA CYS A 35 3.66 2.77 2.56
C CYS A 35 2.83 1.54 2.89
N ASN A 36 3.32 0.35 2.55
CA ASN A 36 2.61 -0.89 2.80
C ASN A 36 2.42 -1.17 4.28
N ILE A 37 3.47 -0.99 5.08
CA ILE A 37 3.38 -1.13 6.53
C ILE A 37 2.38 -0.12 7.10
N SER A 38 2.46 1.14 6.66
CA SER A 38 1.59 2.21 7.14
C SER A 38 0.12 1.94 6.80
N ILE A 39 -0.20 1.61 5.53
CA ILE A 39 -1.56 1.31 5.09
C ILE A 39 -2.12 0.09 5.84
N ASN A 40 -1.32 -0.97 6.02
CA ASN A 40 -1.75 -2.15 6.78
C ASN A 40 -1.94 -1.90 8.27
N THR A 41 -1.25 -0.90 8.82
CA THR A 41 -1.47 -0.48 10.22
C THR A 41 -2.78 0.28 10.36
N TRP A 42 -3.03 1.26 9.48
CA TRP A 42 -4.17 2.18 9.61
C TRP A 42 -5.49 1.62 9.07
N LEU A 43 -5.43 0.75 8.06
CA LEU A 43 -6.61 0.18 7.41
C LEU A 43 -6.43 -1.32 7.18
N PRO A 44 -6.30 -2.15 8.23
CA PRO A 44 -6.07 -3.59 8.08
C PRO A 44 -7.17 -4.26 7.25
N VAL A 45 -6.85 -5.39 6.63
CA VAL A 45 -7.87 -6.22 5.97
C VAL A 45 -8.81 -6.76 7.05
N TYR A 46 -10.12 -6.65 6.81
CA TYR A 46 -11.14 -7.13 7.75
C TYR A 46 -11.00 -8.66 7.95
N PRO A 47 -11.07 -9.17 9.19
CA PRO A 47 -10.97 -10.60 9.45
C PRO A 47 -12.08 -11.37 8.74
N ASP A 48 -11.78 -12.60 8.29
CA ASP A 48 -12.72 -13.49 7.62
C ASP A 48 -13.36 -12.95 6.33
N ALA A 49 -12.90 -11.79 5.84
CA ALA A 49 -13.37 -11.23 4.58
C ALA A 49 -12.70 -11.93 3.38
N GLN A 50 -13.51 -12.26 2.38
CA GLN A 50 -13.07 -12.75 1.09
C GLN A 50 -12.73 -11.58 0.17
N VAL A 51 -11.56 -11.62 -0.47
CA VAL A 51 -11.17 -10.64 -1.48
C VAL A 51 -11.92 -10.92 -2.78
N ILE A 52 -12.75 -9.97 -3.20
CA ILE A 52 -13.52 -10.04 -4.47
C ILE A 52 -12.69 -9.46 -5.61
N SER A 53 -12.13 -8.26 -5.39
CA SER A 53 -11.29 -7.61 -6.39
C SER A 53 -10.22 -6.72 -5.75
N VAL A 54 -9.12 -6.55 -6.48
CA VAL A 54 -8.02 -5.67 -6.10
C VAL A 54 -7.56 -4.92 -7.35
N GLU A 55 -7.74 -3.61 -7.35
CA GLU A 55 -7.25 -2.71 -8.39
C GLU A 55 -6.15 -1.83 -7.80
N HIS A 56 -5.02 -1.75 -8.50
CA HIS A 56 -3.92 -0.86 -8.12
C HIS A 56 -3.22 -0.31 -9.36
N ASN A 57 -2.60 0.86 -9.22
CA ASN A 57 -1.94 1.55 -10.35
C ASN A 57 -0.41 1.54 -10.27
N PHE A 58 0.17 0.78 -9.35
CA PHE A 58 1.62 0.68 -9.16
C PHE A 58 2.09 -0.77 -8.97
N ILE A 59 3.34 -0.96 -8.50
CA ILE A 59 4.03 -2.25 -8.42
C ILE A 59 3.23 -3.33 -7.67
N ARG A 60 2.59 -2.97 -6.56
CA ARG A 60 1.81 -3.90 -5.73
C ARG A 60 0.62 -3.19 -5.07
N PRO A 61 -0.43 -3.92 -4.66
CA PRO A 61 -1.52 -3.34 -3.92
C PRO A 61 -1.05 -2.84 -2.55
N ARG A 62 -1.73 -1.80 -2.07
CA ARG A 62 -1.51 -1.20 -0.74
C ARG A 62 -0.04 -0.81 -0.55
N GLY A 63 0.61 -0.34 -1.61
CA GLY A 63 2.01 0.15 -1.62
C GLY A 63 2.05 1.63 -2.00
N LEU A 64 3.08 2.03 -2.75
CA LEU A 64 3.05 3.31 -3.46
C LEU A 64 1.89 3.33 -4.47
N GLY A 65 1.35 4.52 -4.75
CA GLY A 65 0.22 4.67 -5.65
C GLY A 65 -1.14 4.52 -4.95
N ALA A 66 -2.16 4.18 -5.73
CA ALA A 66 -3.53 3.99 -5.28
C ALA A 66 -3.92 2.52 -5.34
N THR A 67 -4.74 2.09 -4.40
CA THR A 67 -5.34 0.75 -4.37
C THR A 67 -6.79 0.84 -3.93
N LEU A 68 -7.67 0.21 -4.70
CA LEU A 68 -9.04 -0.10 -4.32
C LEU A 68 -9.14 -1.62 -4.16
N MET A 69 -9.54 -2.07 -2.97
CA MET A 69 -9.74 -3.47 -2.67
C MET A 69 -11.19 -3.66 -2.25
N VAL A 70 -11.92 -4.52 -2.97
CA VAL A 70 -13.30 -4.87 -2.64
C VAL A 70 -13.30 -6.24 -1.97
N LEU A 71 -13.93 -6.30 -0.81
CA LEU A 71 -14.02 -7.44 0.06
C LEU A 71 -15.49 -7.78 0.30
N ARG A 72 -15.76 -9.04 0.64
CA ARG A 72 -17.05 -9.52 1.12
C ARG A 72 -16.87 -10.18 2.47
N THR A 73 -17.75 -9.91 3.41
CA THR A 73 -17.78 -10.56 4.73
C THR A 73 -19.22 -10.94 5.07
N PRO A 74 -19.47 -12.06 5.79
CA PRO A 74 -20.81 -12.40 6.27
C PRO A 74 -21.33 -11.45 7.36
N ASP A 75 -20.44 -10.67 7.99
CA ASP A 75 -20.82 -9.73 9.05
C ASP A 75 -21.63 -8.55 8.50
N ASP A 76 -22.44 -7.93 9.37
CA ASP A 76 -23.25 -6.76 9.02
C ASP A 76 -22.40 -5.47 8.90
N PRO A 77 -22.88 -4.44 8.17
CA PRO A 77 -22.10 -3.23 7.94
C PRO A 77 -21.77 -2.44 9.22
N GLU A 78 -22.60 -2.52 10.26
CA GLU A 78 -22.38 -1.82 11.52
C GLU A 78 -21.21 -2.44 12.30
N THR A 79 -21.12 -3.77 12.31
CA THR A 79 -19.99 -4.51 12.89
C THR A 79 -18.69 -4.14 12.19
N VAL A 80 -18.67 -4.13 10.86
CA VAL A 80 -17.48 -3.76 10.06
C VAL A 80 -17.05 -2.32 10.34
N ASN A 81 -18.00 -1.38 10.36
CA ASN A 81 -17.71 0.02 10.65
C ASN A 81 -17.17 0.23 12.07
N THR A 82 -17.71 -0.52 13.03
CA THR A 82 -17.27 -0.47 14.43
C THR A 82 -15.83 -0.96 14.56
N PHE A 83 -15.47 -2.07 13.89
CA PHE A 83 -14.09 -2.57 13.85
C PHE A 83 -13.09 -1.51 13.38
N TYR A 84 -13.35 -0.85 12.25
CA TYR A 84 -12.43 0.16 11.71
C TYR A 84 -12.35 1.42 12.59
N ARG A 85 -13.48 1.85 13.15
CA ARG A 85 -13.50 2.97 14.10
C ARG A 85 -12.68 2.67 15.36
N GLN A 86 -12.83 1.46 15.92
CA GLN A 86 -12.07 1.02 17.09
C GLN A 86 -10.58 0.89 16.78
N ASN A 87 -10.22 0.34 15.61
CA ASN A 87 -8.83 0.26 15.18
C ASN A 87 -8.19 1.66 15.11
N ILE A 88 -8.87 2.63 14.49
CA ILE A 88 -8.36 4.01 14.39
C ILE A 88 -8.24 4.65 15.77
N GLN A 89 -9.21 4.44 16.66
CA GLN A 89 -9.15 4.96 18.03
C GLN A 89 -7.96 4.37 18.80
N ASP A 90 -7.74 3.05 18.75
CA ASP A 90 -6.57 2.40 19.38
C ASP A 90 -5.24 2.99 18.87
N LEU A 91 -5.12 3.20 17.55
CA LEU A 91 -3.93 3.81 16.95
C LEU A 91 -3.70 5.24 17.46
N VAL A 92 -4.76 6.02 17.62
CA VAL A 92 -4.67 7.39 18.14
C VAL A 92 -4.30 7.38 19.62
N ASP A 93 -4.93 6.53 20.42
CA ASP A 93 -4.74 6.44 21.87
C ASP A 93 -3.32 6.00 22.23
N ARG A 94 -2.72 5.10 21.45
CA ARG A 94 -1.33 4.67 21.62
C ARG A 94 -0.28 5.62 21.01
N GLY A 95 -0.72 6.75 20.47
CA GLY A 95 0.17 7.76 19.88
C GLY A 95 0.86 7.29 18.59
N ALA A 96 0.21 6.42 17.80
CA ALA A 96 0.78 5.96 16.54
C ALA A 96 1.00 7.15 15.59
N PRO A 97 2.17 7.23 14.92
CA PRO A 97 2.43 8.28 13.96
C PRO A 97 1.43 8.19 12.80
N ARG A 98 0.92 9.35 12.37
CA ARG A 98 -0.01 9.44 11.23
C ARG A 98 0.56 8.71 10.02
N GLY A 99 -0.32 8.01 9.31
CA GLY A 99 0.08 7.20 8.17
C GLY A 99 0.75 8.00 7.05
N MET A 100 1.61 7.34 6.27
CA MET A 100 2.29 7.94 5.10
C MET A 100 1.38 8.09 3.87
N GLY A 101 0.12 7.66 3.98
CA GLY A 101 -0.89 7.72 2.93
C GLY A 101 -2.27 8.01 3.50
N SER A 102 -3.23 8.29 2.61
CA SER A 102 -4.63 8.37 2.95
C SER A 102 -5.27 6.99 2.85
N THR A 103 -6.14 6.68 3.81
CA THR A 103 -6.91 5.44 3.85
C THR A 103 -8.36 5.78 4.12
N ASP A 104 -9.26 5.09 3.43
CA ASP A 104 -10.70 5.25 3.59
C ASP A 104 -11.38 3.88 3.42
N TRP A 105 -12.54 3.71 4.05
CA TRP A 105 -13.33 2.50 3.91
C TRP A 105 -14.82 2.81 3.78
N SER A 106 -15.54 1.94 3.09
CA SER A 106 -17.00 1.96 3.08
C SER A 106 -17.55 0.55 3.19
N ALA A 107 -18.44 0.32 4.15
CA ALA A 107 -19.20 -0.90 4.30
C ALA A 107 -20.66 -0.66 3.86
N ARG A 108 -21.19 -1.55 3.02
CA ARG A 108 -22.59 -1.53 2.55
C ARG A 108 -23.12 -2.95 2.50
N GLU A 109 -24.43 -3.12 2.63
CA GLU A 109 -25.08 -4.41 2.41
C GLU A 109 -24.76 -4.92 1.00
N ASP A 110 -24.48 -6.22 0.89
CA ASP A 110 -24.28 -6.87 -0.41
C ASP A 110 -25.65 -7.02 -1.12
N PRO A 111 -25.81 -6.54 -2.36
CA PRO A 111 -27.08 -6.65 -3.08
C PRO A 111 -27.37 -8.06 -3.61
N ASP A 112 -26.34 -8.90 -3.75
CA ASP A 112 -26.42 -10.21 -4.40
C ASP A 112 -26.45 -11.37 -3.37
N GLU A 113 -25.86 -11.18 -2.20
CA GLU A 113 -25.72 -12.19 -1.14
C GLU A 113 -25.98 -11.63 0.27
N GLU A 114 -26.20 -12.49 1.26
CA GLU A 114 -26.22 -12.03 2.66
C GLU A 114 -24.82 -11.61 3.12
N GLY A 115 -24.71 -10.44 3.74
CA GLY A 115 -23.47 -9.92 4.31
C GLY A 115 -23.16 -8.48 3.87
N THR A 116 -21.87 -8.14 3.87
CA THR A 116 -21.38 -6.78 3.61
C THR A 116 -20.34 -6.77 2.49
N LEU A 117 -20.54 -5.86 1.53
CA LEU A 117 -19.51 -5.40 0.62
C LEU A 117 -18.71 -4.28 1.27
N LEU A 118 -17.40 -4.51 1.40
CA LEU A 118 -16.44 -3.60 2.00
C LEU A 118 -15.46 -3.12 0.93
N ALA A 119 -15.45 -1.83 0.66
CA ALA A 119 -14.45 -1.20 -0.19
C ALA A 119 -13.38 -0.54 0.69
N LEU A 120 -12.12 -0.98 0.52
CA LEU A 120 -10.95 -0.40 1.15
C LEU A 120 -10.18 0.41 0.10
N TYR A 121 -10.11 1.71 0.32
CA TYR A 121 -9.34 2.62 -0.51
C TYR A 121 -8.07 3.05 0.22
N SER A 122 -6.94 3.00 -0.47
CA SER A 122 -5.68 3.51 0.05
C SER A 122 -4.89 4.23 -1.03
N ARG A 123 -4.19 5.29 -0.63
CA ARG A 123 -3.27 6.01 -1.50
C ARG A 123 -2.04 6.42 -0.71
N CYS A 124 -0.88 5.97 -1.12
CA CYS A 124 0.40 6.43 -0.59
C CYS A 124 1.19 7.14 -1.69
N ILE A 125 1.99 8.12 -1.29
CA ILE A 125 2.85 8.99 -2.14
C ILE A 125 3.03 8.43 -3.56
N ALA A 126 2.54 9.18 -4.54
CA ALA A 126 2.86 9.01 -5.95
C ALA A 126 3.40 10.34 -6.47
#